data_AF-A0A847MJ00-F1
#
_entry.id   AF-A0A847MJ00-F1
#
_cell.length_a   1.000
_cell.length_b   1.000
_cell.length_c   1.000
_cell.angle_alpha   90.00
_cell.angle_beta   90.00
_cell.angle_gamma   90.00
#
_symmetry.space_group_name_H-M   'P 1'
#
loop_
_entity.id
_entity.type
_entity.pdbx_description
1 polymer ?
#
loop_
_entity_poly.entity_id
_entity_poly.type
_entity_poly.pdbx_seq_one_letter_code
_entity_poly.pdbx_strand_id
1 'polypeptide(L)'
;MDKLTLCIPTGRLKDETIVLLSKMPSWPLGFNLNSRKLIFQDQSLPWHIILSHPKDSSTYVEFGAADIGIVGKDILQERGNEVYELCDLQIGICQ
;
A
#
# COMPACT_ATOMS: atom_id res chain seq x y z
N MET A 1 15.74 -14.65 -1.03
CA MET A 1 15.30 -13.40 -1.68
C MET A 1 14.28 -12.79 -0.76
N ASP A 2 14.55 -11.61 -0.25
CA ASP A 2 13.65 -10.95 0.72
C ASP A 2 12.37 -10.52 0.01
N LYS A 3 11.23 -10.70 0.68
CA LYS A 3 9.90 -10.37 0.15
C LYS A 3 9.66 -8.88 0.27
N LEU A 4 9.03 -8.28 -0.74
CA LEU A 4 8.64 -6.87 -0.70
C LEU A 4 7.44 -6.65 0.22
N THR A 5 7.54 -5.70 1.14
CA THR A 5 6.45 -5.29 2.02
C THR A 5 5.75 -4.06 1.45
N LEU A 6 4.48 -4.21 1.09
CA LEU A 6 3.63 -3.14 0.57
C LEU A 6 2.74 -2.56 1.67
N CYS A 7 2.78 -1.25 1.85
CA CYS A 7 1.86 -0.52 2.70
C CYS A 7 0.66 -0.02 1.89
N ILE A 8 -0.54 -0.50 2.24
CA ILE A 8 -1.80 -0.13 1.58
C ILE A 8 -2.64 0.71 2.55
N PRO A 9 -3.09 1.91 2.13
CA PRO A 9 -3.92 2.74 2.98
C PRO A 9 -5.32 2.13 3.10
N THR A 10 -5.87 2.19 4.31
CA THR A 10 -7.28 1.86 4.57
C THR A 10 -8.22 2.99 4.11
N GLY A 11 -9.53 2.77 4.15
CA GLY A 11 -10.51 3.79 3.76
C GLY A 11 -10.70 3.89 2.25
N ARG A 12 -10.91 5.11 1.73
CA ARG A 12 -11.37 5.36 0.34
C ARG A 12 -10.44 4.76 -0.72
N LEU A 13 -9.13 4.86 -0.52
CA LEU A 13 -8.12 4.39 -1.47
C LEU A 13 -7.99 2.86 -1.52
N LYS A 14 -8.53 2.14 -0.52
CA LYS A 14 -8.29 0.71 -0.35
C LYS A 14 -8.80 -0.10 -1.53
N ASP A 15 -10.05 0.11 -1.94
CA ASP A 15 -10.69 -0.72 -2.97
C ASP A 15 -10.07 -0.45 -4.35
N GLU A 16 -9.80 0.82 -4.69
CA GLU A 16 -9.09 1.21 -5.91
C GLU A 16 -7.67 0.61 -5.96
N THR A 17 -6.97 0.65 -4.82
CA THR A 17 -5.64 0.03 -4.67
C THR A 17 -5.70 -1.48 -4.91
N ILE A 18 -6.68 -2.18 -4.33
CA ILE A 18 -6.85 -3.63 -4.51
C ILE A 18 -7.09 -3.95 -5.98
N VAL A 19 -7.94 -3.17 -6.66
CA VAL A 19 -8.20 -3.35 -8.10
C VAL A 19 -6.91 -3.17 -8.91
N LEU A 20 -6.09 -2.17 -8.58
CA LEU A 20 -4.81 -1.94 -9.26
C LEU A 20 -3.84 -3.11 -9.05
N LEU A 21 -3.67 -3.55 -7.80
CA LEU A 21 -2.79 -4.65 -7.43
C LEU A 21 -3.28 -6.00 -7.94
N SER A 22 -4.59 -6.17 -8.17
CA SER A 22 -5.16 -7.40 -8.73
C SER A 22 -4.68 -7.71 -10.14
N LYS A 23 -4.12 -6.72 -10.84
CA LYS A 23 -3.51 -6.87 -12.17
C LYS A 23 -2.10 -7.47 -12.13
N MET A 24 -1.49 -7.57 -10.95
CA MET A 24 -0.16 -8.18 -10.81
C MET A 24 -0.23 -9.70 -11.04
N PRO A 25 0.72 -10.31 -11.78
CA PRO A 25 0.71 -11.76 -12.03
C PRO A 25 0.71 -12.63 -10.77
N SER A 26 1.31 -12.14 -9.69
CA SER A 26 1.38 -12.83 -8.40
C SER A 26 0.18 -12.60 -7.48
N TRP A 27 -0.87 -11.88 -7.91
CA TRP A 27 -2.03 -11.62 -7.06
C TRP A 27 -2.95 -12.85 -6.99
N PRO A 28 -3.24 -13.39 -5.80
CA PRO A 28 -4.08 -14.58 -5.70
C PRO A 28 -5.51 -14.31 -6.13
N LEU A 29 -6.10 -15.27 -6.85
CA LEU A 29 -7.52 -15.23 -7.20
C LEU A 29 -8.38 -15.23 -5.93
N GLY A 30 -9.32 -14.28 -5.85
CA GLY A 30 -10.21 -14.14 -4.71
C GLY A 30 -9.55 -13.59 -3.44
N PHE A 31 -8.31 -13.09 -3.51
CA PHE A 31 -7.65 -12.45 -2.38
C PHE A 31 -8.41 -11.20 -1.94
N ASN A 32 -8.86 -11.19 -0.68
CA ASN A 32 -9.69 -10.14 -0.12
C ASN A 32 -9.05 -9.57 1.15
N LEU A 33 -8.88 -8.25 1.19
CA LEU A 33 -8.35 -7.50 2.33
C LEU A 33 -9.46 -7.02 3.28
N ASN A 34 -10.71 -7.44 3.11
CA ASN A 34 -11.84 -7.14 4.00
C ASN A 34 -11.79 -8.03 5.25
N SER A 35 -10.79 -7.77 6.09
CA SER A 35 -10.60 -8.38 7.38
C SER A 35 -10.15 -7.31 8.39
N ARG A 36 -10.32 -7.60 9.68
CA ARG A 36 -9.71 -6.80 10.77
C ARG A 36 -8.19 -7.05 10.91
N LYS A 37 -7.64 -8.01 10.15
CA LYS A 37 -6.18 -8.20 10.07
C LYS A 37 -5.53 -7.00 9.39
N LEU A 38 -4.45 -6.53 9.98
CA LEU A 38 -3.62 -5.46 9.43
C LEU A 38 -2.44 -6.00 8.61
N ILE A 39 -2.03 -7.25 8.86
CA ILE A 39 -0.86 -7.85 8.22
C ILE A 39 -1.30 -9.10 7.47
N PHE A 40 -0.94 -9.16 6.20
CA PHE A 40 -1.19 -10.30 5.32
C PHE A 40 0.14 -10.83 4.81
N GLN A 41 0.45 -12.06 5.21
CA GLN A 41 1.69 -12.74 4.88
C GLN A 41 1.34 -14.15 4.39
N ASP A 42 1.94 -14.53 3.28
CA ASP A 42 1.87 -15.87 2.73
C ASP A 42 3.28 -16.28 2.29
N GLN A 43 3.70 -17.50 2.60
CA GLN A 43 5.02 -18.01 2.22
C GLN A 43 5.16 -18.20 0.70
N SER A 44 4.06 -18.44 -0.01
CA SER A 44 4.03 -18.63 -1.46
C SER A 44 4.10 -17.33 -2.27
N LEU A 45 3.82 -16.17 -1.64
CA LEU A 45 3.77 -14.88 -2.33
C LEU A 45 5.12 -14.15 -2.25
N PRO A 46 5.51 -13.41 -3.30
CA PRO A 46 6.76 -12.64 -3.29
C PRO A 46 6.67 -11.35 -2.47
N TRP A 47 5.56 -11.12 -1.78
CA TRP A 47 5.27 -9.89 -1.07
C TRP A 47 4.53 -10.12 0.25
N HIS A 48 4.52 -9.08 1.08
CA HIS A 48 3.73 -8.91 2.29
C HIS A 48 2.90 -7.64 2.17
N ILE A 49 1.70 -7.63 2.77
CA ILE A 49 0.86 -6.43 2.82
C ILE A 49 0.67 -6.00 4.26
N ILE A 50 0.85 -4.70 4.49
CA ILE A 50 0.45 -4.00 5.70
C ILE A 50 -0.69 -3.06 5.34
N LEU A 51 -1.80 -3.16 6.05
CA LEU A 51 -2.87 -2.17 6.03
C LEU A 51 -2.59 -1.12 7.11
N SER A 52 -2.53 0.14 6.71
CA SER A 52 -2.27 1.26 7.61
C SER A 52 -3.40 2.30 7.53
N HIS A 53 -3.45 3.18 8.53
CA HIS A 53 -4.20 4.42 8.36
C HIS A 53 -3.53 5.25 7.25
N PRO A 54 -4.28 5.92 6.33
CA PRO A 54 -3.70 6.62 5.18
C PRO A 54 -2.54 7.55 5.53
N LYS A 55 -2.71 8.31 6.63
CA LYS A 55 -1.68 9.25 7.09
C LYS A 55 -0.36 8.55 7.42
N ASP A 56 -0.41 7.32 7.91
CA ASP A 56 0.77 6.59 8.38
C ASP A 56 1.45 5.81 7.25
N SER A 57 0.84 5.68 6.07
CA SER A 57 1.42 4.93 4.95
C SER A 57 2.82 5.43 4.55
N SER A 58 3.02 6.76 4.48
CA SER A 58 4.34 7.34 4.16
C SER A 58 5.37 7.09 5.26
N THR A 59 4.94 7.16 6.53
CA THR A 59 5.78 6.90 7.70
C THR A 59 6.29 5.46 7.74
N TYR A 60 5.46 4.48 7.36
CA TYR A 60 5.91 3.08 7.28
C TYR A 60 7.02 2.90 6.22
N VAL A 61 6.94 3.62 5.10
CA VAL A 61 7.95 3.57 4.04
C VAL A 61 9.24 4.27 4.47
N GLU A 62 9.12 5.47 5.04
CA GLU A 62 10.26 6.28 5.50
C GLU A 62 11.13 5.54 6.53
N PHE A 63 10.49 4.87 7.51
CA PHE A 63 11.21 4.11 8.53
C PHE A 63 11.57 2.67 8.12
N GLY A 64 11.27 2.26 6.88
CA GLY A 64 11.59 0.93 6.36
C GLY A 64 10.76 -0.21 6.95
N ALA A 65 9.64 0.10 7.61
CA ALA A 65 8.67 -0.92 8.04
C ALA A 65 7.89 -1.50 6.85
N ALA A 66 7.81 -0.74 5.75
CA ALA A 66 7.39 -1.19 4.43
C ALA A 66 8.41 -0.72 3.39
N ASP A 67 8.60 -1.49 2.33
CA ASP A 67 9.53 -1.13 1.25
C ASP A 67 8.89 -0.16 0.25
N ILE A 68 7.59 -0.29 0.03
CA ILE A 68 6.79 0.57 -0.86
C ILE A 68 5.43 0.82 -0.25
N GLY A 69 4.84 2.00 -0.51
CA GLY A 69 3.54 2.36 -0.01
C GLY A 69 2.72 3.13 -1.02
N ILE A 70 1.40 2.99 -0.92
CA ILE A 70 0.44 3.82 -1.65
C ILE A 70 -0.02 4.93 -0.70
N VAL A 71 0.19 6.17 -1.12
CA VAL A 71 -0.03 7.35 -0.29
C VAL A 71 -0.76 8.41 -1.10
N GLY A 72 -1.72 9.08 -0.47
CA GLY A 72 -2.38 10.25 -1.06
C GLY A 72 -1.38 11.40 -1.24
N LYS A 73 -1.53 12.15 -2.33
CA LYS A 73 -0.61 13.26 -2.66
C LYS A 73 -0.69 14.39 -1.63
N ASP A 74 -1.87 14.62 -1.07
CA ASP A 74 -2.14 15.53 0.04
C ASP A 74 -1.26 15.19 1.26
N ILE A 75 -1.21 13.91 1.65
CA ILE A 75 -0.44 13.45 2.81
C ILE A 75 1.06 13.65 2.58
N LEU A 76 1.57 13.35 1.39
CA LEU A 76 2.98 13.56 1.06
C LEU A 76 3.36 15.05 1.12
N GLN A 77 2.48 15.93 0.62
CA GLN A 77 2.69 17.38 0.68
C GLN A 77 2.63 17.94 2.10
N GLU A 78 1.73 17.42 2.94
CA GLU A 78 1.58 17.86 4.34
C GLU A 78 2.73 17.40 5.23
N ARG A 79 3.17 16.13 5.09
CA ARG A 79 4.13 15.52 6.02
C ARG A 79 5.60 15.72 5.64
N GLY A 80 5.90 15.94 4.36
CA GLY A 80 7.28 16.15 3.90
C GLY A 80 8.23 14.99 4.21
N ASN A 81 7.72 13.75 4.24
CA ASN A 81 8.52 12.56 4.53
C ASN A 81 9.65 12.37 3.51
N GLU A 82 10.80 11.86 3.93
CA GLU A 82 11.93 11.55 3.05
C GLU A 82 11.70 10.24 2.29
N VAL A 83 10.80 10.27 1.30
CA VAL A 83 10.44 9.12 0.45
C VAL A 83 10.51 9.48 -1.03
N TYR A 84 10.76 8.48 -1.88
CA TYR A 84 10.72 8.67 -3.33
C TYR A 84 9.30 8.47 -3.87
N GLU A 85 8.82 9.46 -4.61
CA GLU A 85 7.59 9.35 -5.41
C GLU A 85 7.88 8.64 -6.73
N LEU A 86 7.58 7.33 -6.80
CA LEU A 86 7.93 6.52 -7.96
C LEU A 86 6.97 6.71 -9.15
N CYS A 87 5.68 6.85 -8.89
CA CYS A 87 4.66 7.00 -9.93
C CYS A 87 3.37 7.59 -9.38
N ASP A 88 2.63 8.28 -10.25
CA ASP A 88 1.23 8.64 -10.03
C ASP A 88 0.33 7.50 -10.50
N LEU A 89 -0.46 6.94 -9.57
CA LEU A 89 -1.35 5.81 -9.83
C LEU A 89 -2.71 6.22 -10.41
N GLN A 90 -3.01 7.51 -10.47
CA GLN A 90 -4.26 8.07 -10.98
C GLN A 90 -5.53 7.49 -10.32
N ILE A 91 -5.45 7.17 -9.02
CA ILE A 91 -6.55 6.68 -8.17
C ILE A 91 -6.81 7.64 -7.01
N GLY A 92 -8.02 7.62 -6.45
CA GLY A 92 -8.40 8.48 -5.33
C GLY A 92 -8.46 9.97 -5.67
N ILE A 93 -8.85 10.30 -6.90
CA ILE A 93 -8.96 11.68 -7.37
C ILE A 93 -9.98 12.45 -6.51
N CYS A 94 -9.51 13.51 -5.85
CA CYS A 94 -10.31 14.42 -5.03
C CYS A 94 -9.90 15.87 -5.32
N GLN A 95 -10.65 16.84 -4.77
CA GLN A 95 -10.40 18.28 -4.90
C GLN A 95 -10.02 18.87 -3.55
#